data_AF-A0A811TZS6-F1
#
_entry.id   AF-A0A811TZS6-F1
#
_cell.length_a   1.000
_cell.length_b   1.000
_cell.length_c   1.000
_cell.angle_alpha   90.00
_cell.angle_beta   90.00
_cell.angle_gamma   90.00
#
_symmetry.space_group_name_H-M   'P 1'
#
loop_
_entity.id
_entity.type
_entity.pdbx_description
1 polymer ?
#
loop_
_entity_poly.entity_id
_entity_poly.type
_entity_poly.pdbx_seq_one_letter_code
_entity_poly.pdbx_strand_id
1 'polypeptide(L)'
;MEKRKIIDMSDLENDSVVMFQHKYYIPLFTLFSIALPVLVPWYYWNENLWLSFWINFNMRFTSTLNAAFFVNSVAHMWGKKPYDKNISPVESPLVSFLALGEGWHNYHHVFPWDYKTGEFGNYKLNVTTAFIDLCAKIGWATGRKYVSTDMIKRRAAKCGDGSRFLSDEFAHKDQVWGYGDRDLQKEDAIELAKMQ
;
A
#
# COMPACT_ATOMS: atom_id res chain seq x y z
N MET A 1 -12.35 13.03 16.01
CA MET A 1 -10.93 13.40 16.15
C MET A 1 -10.26 12.76 17.36
N GLU A 2 -10.98 12.47 18.45
CA GLU A 2 -10.39 11.92 19.68
C GLU A 2 -9.62 10.60 19.49
N LYS A 3 -10.15 9.65 18.70
CA LYS A 3 -9.45 8.38 18.41
C LYS A 3 -8.13 8.54 17.63
N ARG A 4 -7.95 9.63 16.89
CA ARG A 4 -6.69 9.89 16.15
C ARG A 4 -5.56 10.34 17.07
N LYS A 5 -5.88 10.95 18.22
CA LYS A 5 -4.89 11.41 19.21
C LYS A 5 -4.26 10.27 20.03
N ILE A 6 -4.79 9.05 19.88
CA ILE A 6 -4.31 7.84 20.56
C ILE A 6 -3.19 7.17 19.76
N ILE A 7 -3.08 7.49 18.47
CA ILE A 7 -2.05 6.93 17.59
C ILE A 7 -0.74 7.66 17.88
N ASP A 8 0.30 6.88 18.19
CA ASP A 8 1.65 7.41 18.31
C ASP A 8 2.15 7.85 16.92
N MET A 9 2.56 9.11 16.82
CA MET A 9 3.08 9.75 15.61
C MET A 9 4.52 10.22 15.79
N SER A 10 5.17 9.84 16.89
CA SER A 10 6.50 10.32 17.26
C SER A 10 7.58 9.94 16.24
N ASP A 11 7.41 8.85 15.51
CA ASP A 11 8.29 8.46 14.41
C ASP A 11 8.26 9.50 13.27
N LEU A 12 7.07 9.94 12.87
CA LEU A 12 6.86 10.94 11.83
C LEU A 12 7.24 12.36 12.29
N GLU A 13 6.97 12.70 13.55
CA GLU A 13 7.34 14.00 14.14
C GLU A 13 8.86 14.16 14.30
N ASN A 14 9.59 13.05 14.52
CA ASN A 14 11.06 13.05 14.61
C ASN A 14 11.74 12.96 13.23
N ASP A 15 11.02 12.66 12.16
CA ASP A 15 11.57 12.65 10.80
C ASP A 15 11.61 14.08 10.22
N SER A 16 12.83 14.61 10.13
CA SER A 16 13.07 15.96 9.60
C SER A 16 12.60 16.18 8.16
N VAL A 17 12.60 15.14 7.31
CA VAL A 17 12.15 15.22 5.92
C VAL A 17 10.62 15.32 5.89
N VAL A 18 9.93 14.51 6.68
CA VAL A 18 8.47 14.57 6.82
C VAL A 18 8.05 15.92 7.36
N MET A 19 8.70 16.41 8.42
CA MET A 19 8.34 17.69 9.04
C MET A 19 8.69 18.90 8.16
N PHE A 20 9.74 18.81 7.33
CA PHE A 20 10.01 19.79 6.29
C PHE A 20 8.87 19.84 5.26
N GLN A 21 8.46 18.68 4.75
CA GLN A 21 7.35 18.58 3.81
C GLN A 21 6.04 19.10 4.41
N HIS A 22 5.76 18.76 5.68
CA HIS A 22 4.57 19.21 6.39
C HIS A 22 4.55 20.75 6.56
N LYS A 23 5.68 21.34 6.96
CA LYS A 23 5.81 22.79 7.14
C LYS A 23 5.66 23.57 5.84
N TYR A 24 6.21 23.06 4.74
CA TYR A 24 6.22 23.75 3.45
C TYR A 24 5.25 23.14 2.43
N TYR A 25 4.22 22.43 2.91
CA TYR A 25 3.29 21.69 2.04
C TYR A 25 2.69 22.57 0.94
N ILE A 26 2.18 23.75 1.28
CA ILE A 26 1.54 24.65 0.31
C ILE A 26 2.54 25.10 -0.77
N PRO A 27 3.72 25.68 -0.44
CA PRO A 27 4.74 25.99 -1.43
C PRO A 27 5.18 24.80 -2.30
N LEU A 28 5.44 23.64 -1.68
CA LEU A 28 5.88 22.44 -2.38
C LEU A 28 4.80 21.92 -3.33
N PHE A 29 3.54 21.91 -2.90
CA PHE A 29 2.41 21.53 -3.74
C PHE A 29 2.26 22.48 -4.93
N THR A 30 2.31 23.79 -4.70
CA THR A 30 2.25 24.77 -5.78
C THR A 30 3.40 24.59 -6.76
N LEU A 31 4.61 24.32 -6.27
CA LEU A 31 5.78 24.12 -7.13
C LEU A 31 5.71 22.82 -7.94
N PHE A 32 5.56 21.68 -7.27
CA PHE A 32 5.68 20.36 -7.89
C PHE A 32 4.40 19.87 -8.56
N SER A 33 3.23 20.21 -8.03
CA SER A 33 1.96 19.72 -8.58
C SER A 33 1.39 20.65 -9.66
N ILE A 34 1.63 21.96 -9.55
CA ILE A 34 1.07 22.99 -10.45
C ILE A 34 2.15 23.62 -11.34
N ALA A 35 3.10 24.35 -10.75
CA ALA A 35 4.00 25.22 -11.50
C ALA A 35 4.91 24.42 -12.44
N LEU A 36 5.60 23.39 -11.96
CA LEU A 36 6.47 22.57 -12.80
C LEU A 36 5.68 21.89 -13.95
N PRO A 37 4.56 21.19 -13.70
CA PRO A 37 3.85 20.53 -14.78
C PRO A 37 3.14 21.46 -15.77
N VAL A 38 2.88 22.72 -15.39
CA VAL A 38 2.26 23.72 -16.29
C VAL A 38 3.33 24.49 -17.06
N LEU A 39 4.39 24.93 -16.39
CA LEU A 39 5.41 25.80 -16.97
C LEU A 39 6.42 25.02 -17.83
N VAL A 40 6.73 23.76 -17.50
CA VAL A 40 7.68 22.96 -18.30
C VAL A 40 7.16 22.73 -19.72
N PRO A 41 5.92 22.26 -19.95
CA PRO A 41 5.39 22.09 -21.30
C PRO A 41 5.25 23.42 -22.05
N TRP A 42 4.77 24.46 -21.35
CA TRP A 42 4.63 25.79 -21.92
C TRP A 42 5.98 26.36 -22.40
N TYR A 43 7.03 26.24 -21.60
CA TYR A 43 8.34 26.83 -21.91
C TYR A 43 9.19 25.96 -22.85
N TYR A 44 9.30 24.66 -22.59
CA TYR A 44 10.23 23.79 -23.31
C TYR A 44 9.61 23.15 -24.56
N TRP A 45 8.29 23.00 -24.62
CA TRP A 45 7.59 22.36 -25.75
C TRP A 45 6.70 23.34 -26.51
N ASN A 46 6.76 24.63 -26.15
CA ASN A 46 5.96 25.70 -26.74
C ASN A 46 4.45 25.40 -26.73
N GLU A 47 4.00 24.69 -25.68
CA GLU A 47 2.59 24.34 -25.48
C GLU A 47 1.79 25.58 -25.07
N ASN A 48 0.48 25.63 -25.34
CA ASN A 48 -0.36 26.72 -24.86
C ASN A 48 -0.46 26.71 -23.32
N LEU A 49 -0.29 27.87 -22.67
CA LEU A 49 -0.32 27.97 -21.20
C LEU A 49 -1.67 27.55 -20.60
N TRP A 50 -2.78 27.92 -21.25
CA TRP A 50 -4.13 27.54 -20.82
C TRP A 50 -4.36 26.03 -20.96
N LEU A 51 -3.92 25.44 -22.07
CA LEU A 51 -4.00 24.00 -22.27
C LEU A 51 -3.13 23.25 -21.26
N SER A 52 -1.93 23.75 -21.00
CA SER A 52 -1.02 23.19 -19.99
C SER A 52 -1.65 23.23 -18.60
N PHE A 53 -2.33 24.31 -18.23
CA PHE A 53 -3.04 24.40 -16.95
C PHE A 53 -4.19 23.39 -16.83
N TRP A 54 -5.02 23.25 -17.85
CA TRP A 54 -6.19 22.35 -17.80
C TRP A 54 -5.83 20.88 -17.93
N ILE A 55 -4.92 20.53 -18.84
CA ILE A 55 -4.54 19.14 -19.05
C ILE A 55 -3.50 18.72 -18.02
N ASN A 56 -2.35 19.41 -18.01
CA ASN A 56 -1.20 18.94 -17.24
C ASN A 56 -1.41 19.10 -15.75
N PHE A 57 -2.13 20.12 -15.26
CA PHE A 57 -2.50 20.20 -13.85
C PHE A 57 -3.88 19.59 -13.58
N ASN A 58 -4.98 20.20 -14.04
CA ASN A 58 -6.33 19.85 -13.56
C ASN A 58 -6.74 18.41 -13.92
N MET A 59 -6.64 18.03 -15.19
CA MET A 59 -7.00 16.67 -15.64
C MET A 59 -6.09 15.63 -14.99
N ARG A 60 -4.76 15.82 -15.09
CA ARG A 60 -3.79 14.91 -14.45
C ARG A 60 -4.09 14.72 -12.96
N PHE A 61 -4.22 15.81 -12.22
CA PHE A 61 -4.44 15.77 -10.77
C PHE A 61 -5.78 15.11 -10.41
N THR A 62 -6.84 15.46 -11.13
CA THR A 62 -8.17 14.86 -10.93
C THR A 62 -8.17 13.37 -11.24
N SER A 63 -7.57 12.95 -12.35
CA SER A 63 -7.45 11.54 -12.72
C SER A 63 -6.62 10.74 -11.71
N THR A 64 -5.49 11.29 -11.23
CA THR A 64 -4.68 10.66 -10.17
C THR A 64 -5.46 10.52 -8.86
N LEU A 65 -6.19 11.55 -8.43
CA LEU A 65 -7.04 11.46 -7.24
C LEU A 65 -8.14 10.41 -7.39
N ASN A 66 -8.80 10.37 -8.55
CA ASN A 66 -9.83 9.36 -8.81
C ASN A 66 -9.24 7.95 -8.81
N ALA A 67 -8.06 7.73 -9.40
CA ALA A 67 -7.37 6.44 -9.34
C ALA A 67 -7.05 6.03 -7.88
N ALA A 68 -6.56 6.97 -7.05
CA ALA A 68 -6.29 6.71 -5.65
C ALA A 68 -7.56 6.37 -4.84
N PHE A 69 -8.66 7.12 -5.05
CA PHE A 69 -9.93 6.86 -4.38
C PHE A 69 -10.67 5.62 -4.92
N PHE A 70 -10.38 5.23 -6.16
CA PHE A 70 -10.91 4.00 -6.74
C PHE A 70 -10.44 2.77 -5.96
N VAL A 71 -9.21 2.77 -5.44
CA VAL A 71 -8.74 1.70 -4.53
C VAL A 71 -9.60 1.65 -3.28
N ASN A 72 -9.81 2.79 -2.61
CA ASN A 72 -10.60 2.88 -1.38
C ASN A 72 -12.09 2.53 -1.55
N SER A 73 -12.60 2.43 -2.78
CA SER A 73 -13.97 2.01 -3.07
C SER A 73 -14.02 0.59 -3.63
N VAL A 74 -13.46 0.37 -4.82
CA VAL A 74 -13.60 -0.90 -5.55
C VAL A 74 -12.81 -2.05 -4.92
N ALA A 75 -11.66 -1.78 -4.30
CA ALA A 75 -10.87 -2.80 -3.58
C ALA A 75 -11.52 -3.25 -2.25
N HIS A 76 -12.71 -2.74 -1.93
CA HIS A 76 -13.53 -3.16 -0.79
C HIS A 76 -14.88 -3.78 -1.22
N MET A 77 -15.22 -3.74 -2.51
CA MET A 77 -16.53 -4.15 -3.01
C MET A 77 -16.50 -5.46 -3.82
N TRP A 78 -15.51 -5.65 -4.69
CA TRP A 78 -15.49 -6.77 -5.64
C TRP A 78 -14.12 -7.44 -5.75
N GLY A 79 -14.02 -8.65 -5.20
CA GLY A 79 -12.78 -9.42 -5.19
C GLY A 79 -12.85 -10.62 -4.26
N LYS A 80 -11.71 -11.30 -4.10
CA LYS A 80 -11.57 -12.48 -3.23
C LYS A 80 -10.96 -12.10 -1.88
N LYS A 81 -11.15 -12.93 -0.85
CA LYS A 81 -10.56 -12.72 0.49
C LYS A 81 -9.73 -13.94 0.94
N PRO A 82 -8.65 -14.26 0.22
CA PRO A 82 -7.86 -15.47 0.46
C PRO A 82 -7.15 -15.52 1.82
N TYR A 83 -6.93 -14.40 2.50
CA TYR A 83 -6.16 -14.32 3.75
C TYR A 83 -7.05 -14.09 4.97
N ASP A 84 -8.07 -13.24 4.84
CA ASP A 84 -9.05 -13.03 5.89
C ASP A 84 -10.41 -12.61 5.34
N LYS A 85 -11.41 -13.48 5.47
CA LYS A 85 -12.78 -13.21 5.02
C LYS A 85 -13.58 -12.26 5.91
N ASN A 86 -13.13 -12.04 7.15
CA ASN A 86 -13.86 -11.28 8.17
C ASN A 86 -13.63 -9.77 8.07
N ILE A 87 -12.60 -9.34 7.33
CA ILE A 87 -12.33 -7.94 7.02
C ILE A 87 -12.97 -7.55 5.68
N SER A 88 -13.25 -6.26 5.47
CA SER A 88 -13.80 -5.74 4.20
C SER A 88 -12.86 -5.84 2.98
N PRO A 89 -11.55 -5.54 3.07
CA PRO A 89 -10.61 -5.52 1.95
C PRO A 89 -10.60 -6.80 1.11
N VAL A 90 -10.52 -6.65 -0.21
CA VAL A 90 -10.47 -7.77 -1.17
C VAL A 90 -9.29 -7.70 -2.12
N GLU A 91 -8.91 -8.86 -2.64
CA GLU A 91 -7.96 -9.03 -3.73
C GLU A 91 -8.64 -8.75 -5.08
N SER A 92 -8.12 -7.76 -5.81
CA SER A 92 -8.62 -7.39 -7.13
C SER A 92 -7.47 -7.14 -8.10
N PRO A 93 -7.15 -8.11 -8.99
CA PRO A 93 -6.09 -7.96 -9.99
C PRO A 93 -6.27 -6.75 -10.91
N LEU A 94 -7.53 -6.39 -11.23
CA LEU A 94 -7.85 -5.22 -12.04
C LEU A 94 -7.46 -3.92 -11.32
N VAL A 95 -7.80 -3.81 -10.03
CA VAL A 95 -7.36 -2.67 -9.21
C VAL A 95 -5.84 -2.65 -9.12
N SER A 96 -5.20 -3.81 -8.98
CA SER A 96 -3.73 -3.89 -8.91
C SER A 96 -3.05 -3.36 -10.16
N PHE A 97 -3.64 -3.62 -11.33
CA PHE A 97 -3.16 -3.08 -12.59
C PHE A 97 -3.36 -1.55 -12.67
N LEU A 98 -4.55 -1.05 -12.32
CA LEU A 98 -4.88 0.38 -12.40
C LEU A 98 -4.16 1.24 -11.36
N ALA A 99 -3.88 0.68 -10.18
CA ALA A 99 -3.24 1.35 -9.05
C ALA A 99 -1.78 0.89 -8.82
N LEU A 100 -1.14 0.31 -9.84
CA LEU A 100 0.30 -0.02 -9.88
C LEU A 100 0.83 -0.96 -8.78
N GLY A 101 -0.04 -1.70 -8.08
CA GLY A 101 0.37 -2.56 -6.96
C GLY A 101 -0.64 -2.67 -5.83
N GLU A 102 -1.51 -1.67 -5.67
CA GLU A 102 -2.38 -1.54 -4.50
C GLU A 102 -3.64 -2.42 -4.52
N GLY A 103 -3.76 -3.33 -5.48
CA GLY A 103 -4.93 -4.21 -5.62
C GLY A 103 -4.90 -5.44 -4.73
N TRP A 104 -3.77 -5.70 -4.06
CA TRP A 104 -3.62 -6.82 -3.13
C TRP A 104 -4.13 -6.47 -1.72
N HIS A 105 -5.35 -5.95 -1.65
CA HIS A 105 -5.82 -5.22 -0.47
C HIS A 105 -6.17 -6.14 0.71
N ASN A 106 -6.61 -7.39 0.46
CA ASN A 106 -6.81 -8.36 1.53
C ASN A 106 -5.47 -8.74 2.18
N TYR A 107 -4.43 -8.99 1.38
CA TYR A 107 -3.07 -9.24 1.86
C TYR A 107 -2.54 -8.04 2.64
N HIS A 108 -2.63 -6.83 2.07
CA HIS A 108 -2.11 -5.61 2.69
C HIS A 108 -2.72 -5.33 4.07
N HIS A 109 -4.03 -5.50 4.23
CA HIS A 109 -4.68 -5.27 5.53
C HIS A 109 -4.44 -6.39 6.53
N VAL A 110 -4.17 -7.61 6.07
CA VAL A 110 -3.72 -8.69 6.95
C VAL A 110 -2.27 -8.42 7.36
N PHE A 111 -1.36 -8.16 6.43
CA PHE A 111 0.05 -7.97 6.71
C PHE A 111 0.51 -6.52 6.43
N PRO A 112 0.08 -5.51 7.20
CA PRO A 112 0.36 -4.09 6.91
C PRO A 112 1.85 -3.72 7.02
N TRP A 113 2.68 -4.59 7.60
CA TRP A 113 4.12 -4.39 7.71
C TRP A 113 4.93 -4.99 6.55
N ASP A 114 4.30 -5.74 5.63
CA ASP A 114 4.99 -6.28 4.46
C ASP A 114 5.23 -5.18 3.42
N TYR A 115 6.50 -4.92 3.11
CA TYR A 115 6.89 -3.88 2.15
C TYR A 115 6.35 -4.11 0.74
N LYS A 116 6.06 -5.37 0.37
CA LYS A 116 5.59 -5.72 -0.97
C LYS A 116 4.11 -5.42 -1.16
N THR A 117 3.34 -5.25 -0.09
CA THR A 117 1.87 -5.11 -0.11
C THR A 117 1.09 -6.23 -0.81
N GLY A 118 1.75 -7.27 -1.28
CA GLY A 118 1.16 -8.46 -1.91
C GLY A 118 2.08 -9.66 -1.77
N GLU A 119 1.50 -10.85 -1.87
CA GLU A 119 2.26 -12.09 -1.70
C GLU A 119 3.30 -12.29 -2.81
N PHE A 120 2.86 -12.19 -4.07
CA PHE A 120 3.63 -12.62 -5.24
C PHE A 120 4.58 -11.53 -5.72
N GLY A 121 5.88 -11.83 -5.74
CA GLY A 121 6.94 -10.93 -6.20
C GLY A 121 7.19 -10.93 -7.72
N ASN A 122 6.19 -11.23 -8.55
CA ASN A 122 6.40 -11.32 -10.00
C ASN A 122 6.44 -9.96 -10.73
N TYR A 123 6.35 -8.84 -9.99
CA TYR A 123 6.37 -7.44 -10.42
C TYR A 123 5.30 -7.01 -11.43
N LYS A 124 4.64 -7.94 -12.13
CA LYS A 124 3.66 -7.66 -13.21
C LYS A 124 2.46 -6.85 -12.74
N LEU A 125 2.04 -7.06 -11.51
CA LEU A 125 0.90 -6.37 -10.90
C LEU A 125 1.33 -5.58 -9.65
N ASN A 126 2.64 -5.34 -9.48
CA ASN A 126 3.19 -4.61 -8.34
C ASN A 126 4.51 -3.93 -8.74
N VAL A 127 4.37 -2.80 -9.44
CA VAL A 127 5.49 -1.99 -9.94
C VAL A 127 6.19 -1.28 -8.77
N THR A 128 5.45 -0.93 -7.73
CA THR A 128 5.99 -0.34 -6.50
C THR A 128 7.05 -1.23 -5.84
N THR A 129 6.80 -2.54 -5.74
CA THR A 129 7.79 -3.49 -5.18
C THR A 129 9.07 -3.52 -6.03
N ALA A 130 8.93 -3.51 -7.37
CA ALA A 130 10.09 -3.50 -8.26
C ALA A 130 10.94 -2.23 -8.07
N PHE A 131 10.30 -1.07 -7.88
CA PHE A 131 10.98 0.19 -7.59
C PHE A 131 11.72 0.14 -6.26
N ILE A 132 11.09 -0.36 -5.19
CA ILE A 132 11.74 -0.49 -3.88
C ILE A 132 12.92 -1.45 -3.95
N ASP A 133 12.79 -2.58 -4.66
CA ASP A 133 13.87 -3.55 -4.83
C ASP A 133 15.05 -2.98 -5.64
N LEU A 134 14.78 -2.12 -6.63
CA LEU A 134 15.81 -1.37 -7.33
C LEU A 134 16.55 -0.41 -6.38
N CYS A 135 15.82 0.37 -5.59
CA CYS A 135 16.40 1.25 -4.57
C CYS A 135 17.24 0.46 -3.57
N ALA A 136 16.80 -0.74 -3.16
CA ALA A 136 17.58 -1.58 -2.27
C ALA A 136 18.84 -2.14 -2.93
N LYS A 137 18.77 -2.49 -4.21
CA LYS A 137 19.93 -2.97 -4.98
C LYS A 137 21.04 -1.90 -5.09
N ILE A 138 20.67 -0.63 -5.17
CA ILE A 138 21.62 0.50 -5.19
C ILE A 138 21.95 1.06 -3.80
N GLY A 139 21.44 0.45 -2.73
CA GLY A 139 21.72 0.84 -1.34
C GLY A 139 20.92 2.03 -0.80
N TRP A 140 19.91 2.52 -1.53
CA TRP A 140 19.03 3.61 -1.08
C TRP A 140 17.90 3.15 -0.15
N ALA A 141 17.57 1.86 -0.17
CA ALA A 141 16.57 1.27 0.72
C ALA A 141 17.14 0.05 1.45
N THR A 142 16.90 -0.04 2.76
CA THR A 142 17.33 -1.15 3.62
C THR A 142 16.21 -1.57 4.54
N GLY A 143 16.35 -2.70 5.24
CA GLY A 143 15.36 -3.12 6.25
C GLY A 143 13.98 -3.49 5.68
N ARG A 144 13.92 -3.96 4.44
CA ARG A 144 12.68 -4.45 3.80
C ARG A 144 12.13 -5.64 4.58
N LYS A 145 10.98 -5.45 5.23
CA LYS A 145 10.27 -6.50 5.99
C LYS A 145 9.27 -7.20 5.09
N TYR A 146 9.30 -8.53 5.03
CA TYR A 146 8.34 -9.34 4.28
C TYR A 146 7.85 -10.50 5.14
N VAL A 147 6.64 -10.96 4.85
CA VAL A 147 6.02 -12.07 5.58
C VAL A 147 6.53 -13.39 5.00
N SER A 148 6.77 -14.37 5.86
CA SER A 148 7.18 -15.70 5.41
C SER A 148 6.03 -16.44 4.74
N THR A 149 6.39 -17.36 3.85
CA THR A 149 5.42 -18.23 3.18
C THR A 149 4.59 -19.06 4.15
N ASP A 150 5.18 -19.47 5.27
CA ASP A 150 4.51 -20.34 6.24
C ASP A 150 3.50 -19.57 7.07
N MET A 151 3.80 -18.32 7.46
CA MET A 151 2.86 -17.43 8.12
C MET A 151 1.67 -17.10 7.20
N ILE A 152 1.92 -16.83 5.93
CA ILE A 152 0.87 -16.60 4.93
C ILE A 152 -0.04 -17.83 4.80
N LYS A 153 0.55 -19.03 4.68
CA LYS A 153 -0.20 -20.29 4.61
C LYS A 153 -1.06 -20.51 5.85
N ARG A 154 -0.49 -20.37 7.05
CA ARG A 154 -1.23 -20.52 8.33
C ARG A 154 -2.39 -19.54 8.41
N ARG A 155 -2.18 -18.26 8.09
CA ARG A 155 -3.22 -17.24 8.17
C ARG A 155 -4.35 -17.53 7.19
N ALA A 156 -4.02 -17.83 5.93
CA ALA A 156 -5.03 -18.13 4.93
C ALA A 156 -5.79 -19.44 5.22
N ALA A 157 -5.13 -20.47 5.75
CA ALA A 157 -5.81 -21.68 6.20
C ALA A 157 -6.79 -21.40 7.35
N LYS A 158 -6.42 -20.51 8.30
CA LYS A 158 -7.24 -20.18 9.47
C LYS A 158 -8.45 -19.31 9.14
N CYS A 159 -8.25 -18.25 8.34
CA CYS A 159 -9.21 -17.15 8.18
C CYS A 159 -9.61 -16.86 6.74
N GLY A 160 -8.98 -17.50 5.75
CA GLY A 160 -9.28 -17.27 4.33
C GLY A 160 -10.69 -17.70 3.93
N ASP A 161 -11.14 -17.20 2.78
CA ASP A 161 -12.41 -17.57 2.14
C ASP A 161 -12.35 -18.90 1.35
N GLY A 162 -11.22 -19.62 1.39
CA GLY A 162 -10.99 -20.85 0.63
C GLY A 162 -10.60 -20.63 -0.83
N SER A 163 -10.51 -19.39 -1.32
CA SER A 163 -10.13 -19.12 -2.71
C SER A 163 -8.65 -19.38 -3.02
N ARG A 164 -7.83 -19.57 -1.99
CA ARG A 164 -6.39 -19.85 -2.06
C ARG A 164 -6.05 -21.35 -2.00
N PHE A 165 -6.80 -22.13 -1.23
CA PHE A 165 -6.57 -23.56 -1.03
C PHE A 165 -7.88 -24.32 -1.27
N LEU A 166 -7.87 -25.27 -2.21
CA LEU A 166 -9.06 -26.03 -2.64
C LEU A 166 -9.51 -27.13 -1.66
N SER A 167 -8.97 -27.17 -0.46
CA SER A 167 -9.38 -28.10 0.59
C SER A 167 -9.00 -27.49 1.92
N ASP A 168 -9.97 -27.19 2.79
CA ASP A 168 -9.70 -27.32 4.22
C ASP A 168 -10.98 -27.24 5.05
N GLU A 169 -11.34 -28.37 5.65
CA GLU A 169 -12.27 -28.50 6.79
C GLU A 169 -11.77 -27.74 8.05
N PHE A 170 -10.59 -27.11 7.99
CA PHE A 170 -9.90 -26.49 9.12
C PHE A 170 -9.90 -24.96 9.13
N ALA A 171 -10.41 -24.31 8.08
CA ALA A 171 -10.73 -22.90 8.17
C ALA A 171 -11.80 -22.69 9.26
N HIS A 172 -11.75 -21.57 9.99
CA HIS A 172 -12.83 -21.10 10.92
C HIS A 172 -12.65 -21.33 12.42
N LYS A 173 -11.45 -21.61 12.97
CA LYS A 173 -11.33 -21.81 14.42
C LYS A 173 -11.03 -20.58 15.29
N ASP A 174 -10.35 -19.54 14.78
CA ASP A 174 -10.07 -18.33 15.58
C ASP A 174 -9.82 -17.09 14.70
N GLN A 175 -10.43 -15.96 15.04
CA GLN A 175 -10.35 -14.71 14.25
C GLN A 175 -9.25 -13.75 14.71
N VAL A 176 -8.78 -13.89 15.96
CA VAL A 176 -7.88 -12.92 16.60
C VAL A 176 -6.45 -13.08 16.10
N TRP A 177 -5.85 -11.99 15.60
CA TRP A 177 -4.47 -11.92 15.13
C TRP A 177 -4.08 -10.48 14.72
N GLY A 178 -2.84 -10.09 15.02
CA GLY A 178 -2.24 -8.81 14.62
C GLY A 178 -0.79 -8.69 15.12
N TYR A 179 0.04 -7.88 14.43
CA TYR A 179 1.43 -7.65 14.85
C TYR A 179 1.46 -6.85 16.16
N GLY A 180 2.06 -7.44 17.20
CA GLY A 180 2.10 -6.85 18.54
C GLY A 180 0.86 -7.13 19.40
N ASP A 181 -0.11 -7.91 18.90
CA ASP A 181 -1.26 -8.33 19.70
C ASP A 181 -0.88 -9.40 20.73
N ARG A 182 -1.53 -9.34 21.90
CA ARG A 182 -1.33 -10.31 22.99
C ARG A 182 -1.72 -11.74 22.60
N ASP A 183 -2.59 -11.86 21.61
CA ASP A 183 -3.16 -13.12 21.13
C ASP A 183 -2.42 -13.67 19.90
N LEU A 184 -1.26 -13.09 19.56
CA LEU A 184 -0.37 -13.61 18.53
C LEU A 184 0.18 -14.98 18.95
N GLN A 185 0.09 -15.97 18.05
CA GLN A 185 0.62 -17.30 18.31
C GLN A 185 2.14 -17.26 18.51
N LYS A 186 2.65 -18.11 19.42
CA LYS A 186 4.07 -18.13 19.78
C LYS A 186 4.96 -18.39 18.56
N GLU A 187 4.49 -19.24 17.65
CA GLU A 187 5.19 -19.60 16.42
C GLU A 187 5.34 -18.38 15.50
N ASP A 188 4.27 -17.60 15.33
CA ASP A 188 4.29 -16.35 14.55
C ASP A 188 5.18 -15.29 15.22
N ALA A 189 5.14 -15.18 16.55
CA ALA A 189 6.00 -14.25 17.31
C ALA A 189 7.49 -14.60 17.17
N ILE A 190 7.85 -15.88 17.25
CA ILE A 190 9.23 -16.36 17.04
C ILE A 190 9.69 -16.05 15.62
N GLU A 191 8.80 -16.20 14.63
CA GLU A 191 9.13 -15.96 13.24
C GLU A 191 9.32 -14.46 12.94
N LEU A 192 8.45 -13.60 13.49
CA LEU A 192 8.61 -12.14 13.39
C LEU A 192 9.89 -11.64 14.06
N ALA A 193 10.31 -12.25 15.17
CA ALA A 193 11.56 -11.92 15.84
C ALA A 193 12.80 -12.25 14.98
N LYS A 194 12.70 -13.19 14.05
CA LYS A 194 13.77 -13.54 13.10
C LYS A 194 13.79 -12.67 11.84
N MET A 195 12.72 -11.89 11.62
CA MET A 195 12.56 -11.00 10.46
C MET A 195 13.04 -9.57 10.72
N GLN A 196 13.44 -9.25 11.96
CA GLN A 196 14.07 -7.99 12.35
C GLN A 196 15.58 -8.03 12.08
#